data_AF-A0A7T8KI86-F1
#
_entry.id   AF-A0A7T8KI86-F1
#
_cell.length_a   1.000
_cell.length_b   1.000
_cell.length_c   1.000
_cell.angle_alpha   90.00
_cell.angle_beta   90.00
_cell.angle_gamma   90.00
#
_symmetry.space_group_name_H-M   'P 1'
#
loop_
_entity.id
_entity.type
_entity.pdbx_description
1 polymer ?
#
loop_
_entity_poly.entity_id
_entity_poly.type
_entity_poly.pdbx_seq_one_letter_code
_entity_poly.pdbx_strand_id
1 'polypeptide(L)' 'MPNFWDFNTCAPNSPDLNPCDYYFNVASLKAFIKSEMNKLDPAEVSTACRRLRRRLEDILKAEGGHIEL' A
#
# COMPACT_ATOMS: atom_id res chain seq x y z
N MET A 1 -7.36 -6.05 17.73
CA MET A 1 -7.63 -5.61 19.11
C MET A 1 -9.06 -5.09 19.16
N PRO A 2 -10.03 -5.83 19.69
CA PRO A 2 -11.35 -5.27 19.94
C PRO A 2 -11.30 -4.41 21.21
N ASN A 3 -11.94 -3.24 21.20
CA ASN A 3 -12.06 -2.24 22.29
C ASN A 3 -10.96 -1.18 22.42
N PHE A 4 -10.13 -0.95 21.41
CA PHE A 4 -9.10 0.11 21.50
C PHE A 4 -9.69 1.54 21.48
N TRP A 5 -10.87 1.75 20.86
CA TRP A 5 -11.50 3.06 20.77
C TRP A 5 -13.02 2.96 20.47
N ASP A 6 -13.86 3.71 21.18
CA ASP A 6 -15.31 3.83 20.93
C ASP A 6 -15.63 5.26 20.48
N PHE A 7 -16.04 5.42 19.21
CA PHE A 7 -16.42 6.71 18.62
C PHE A 7 -17.50 7.45 19.42
N ASN A 8 -18.37 6.73 20.15
CA ASN A 8 -19.45 7.35 20.93
C ASN A 8 -18.96 8.00 22.24
N THR A 9 -17.69 7.81 22.61
CA THR A 9 -17.10 8.37 23.83
C THR A 9 -16.22 9.58 23.58
N CYS A 10 -15.98 9.95 22.32
CA CYS A 10 -15.16 11.10 21.98
C CYS A 10 -15.95 12.41 22.18
N ALA A 11 -15.33 13.40 22.83
CA ALA A 11 -15.95 14.71 23.01
C ALA A 11 -16.20 15.39 21.64
N PRO A 12 -17.33 16.10 21.47
CA PRO A 12 -17.60 16.84 20.23
C PRO A 12 -16.48 17.84 19.94
N ASN A 13 -16.05 17.92 18.68
CA ASN A 13 -14.98 18.82 18.21
C ASN A 13 -13.60 18.61 18.85
N SER A 14 -13.27 17.40 19.28
CA SER A 14 -11.95 17.05 19.84
C SER A 14 -11.14 16.11 18.94
N PRO A 15 -10.67 16.56 17.76
CA PRO A 15 -9.83 15.74 16.87
C PRO A 15 -8.46 15.43 17.49
N ASP A 16 -8.02 16.23 18.46
CA ASP A 16 -6.82 16.00 19.28
C ASP A 16 -6.96 14.81 20.22
N LEU A 17 -8.18 14.42 20.56
CA LEU A 17 -8.46 13.27 21.42
C LEU A 17 -8.73 11.99 20.65
N ASN A 18 -8.99 12.05 19.33
CA ASN A 18 -9.20 10.87 18.50
C ASN A 18 -7.86 10.36 17.94
N PRO A 19 -7.37 9.18 18.37
CA PRO A 19 -6.15 8.58 17.84
C PRO A 19 -6.15 8.50 16.33
N CYS A 20 -7.32 8.28 15.70
CA CYS A 20 -7.38 8.23 14.26
C CYS A 20 -7.05 9.59 13.60
N ASP A 21 -7.44 10.70 14.20
CA ASP A 21 -7.28 12.03 13.63
C ASP A 21 -5.87 12.59 13.83
N TYR A 22 -5.20 12.30 14.96
CA TYR A 22 -3.83 12.79 15.20
C TYR A 22 -2.73 11.77 14.86
N TYR A 23 -3.02 10.46 14.88
CA TYR A 23 -2.04 9.39 14.61
C TYR A 23 -2.03 8.94 13.14
N PHE A 24 -3.19 8.81 12.47
CA PHE A 24 -3.25 8.44 11.05
C PHE A 24 -3.13 9.66 10.14
N ASN A 25 -1.98 10.33 10.22
CA ASN A 25 -1.64 11.38 9.28
C ASN A 25 -0.83 10.84 8.09
N VAL A 26 -0.71 11.64 7.03
CA VAL A 26 0.05 11.30 5.81
C VAL A 26 1.50 10.90 6.12
N ALA A 27 2.10 11.45 7.18
CA ALA A 27 3.48 11.09 7.55
C ALA A 27 3.56 9.66 8.10
N SER A 28 2.61 9.26 8.96
CA SER A 28 2.50 7.89 9.46
C SER A 28 2.30 6.87 8.34
N LEU A 29 1.43 7.19 7.36
CA LEU A 29 1.21 6.34 6.18
C LEU A 29 2.49 6.21 5.34
N LYS A 30 3.19 7.33 5.09
CA LYS A 30 4.46 7.32 4.36
C LYS A 30 5.54 6.49 5.07
N ALA A 31 5.63 6.60 6.39
CA ALA A 31 6.58 5.82 7.18
C ALA A 31 6.27 4.32 7.11
N PHE A 32 4.99 3.94 7.23
CA PHE A 32 4.55 2.56 7.10
C PHE A 32 4.85 1.99 5.71
N ILE A 33 4.47 2.69 4.63
CA ILE A 33 4.76 2.25 3.26
C ILE A 33 6.26 2.04 3.06
N LYS A 34 7.11 2.97 3.51
CA LYS A 34 8.58 2.81 3.43
C LYS A 34 9.06 1.58 4.18
N SER A 35 8.52 1.32 5.37
CA SER A 35 8.87 0.13 6.17
C SER A 35 8.51 -1.15 5.43
N GLU A 36 7.31 -1.24 4.86
CA GLU A 36 6.88 -2.42 4.10
C GLU A 36 7.68 -2.58 2.80
N MET A 37 7.97 -1.50 2.07
CA MET A 37 8.81 -1.56 0.87
C MET A 37 10.23 -2.06 1.16
N ASN A 38 10.79 -1.71 2.32
CA ASN A 38 12.12 -2.20 2.73
C ASN A 38 12.13 -3.70 3.09
N LYS A 39 10.97 -4.32 3.30
CA LYS A 39 10.85 -5.76 3.57
C LYS A 39 10.73 -6.59 2.29
N LEU A 40 10.56 -5.96 1.13
CA LEU A 40 10.46 -6.66 -0.14
C LEU A 40 11.75 -7.44 -0.41
N ASP A 41 11.61 -8.71 -0.76
CA ASP A 41 12.74 -9.55 -1.13
C ASP A 41 13.34 -9.05 -2.47
N PRO A 42 14.64 -8.67 -2.50
CA PRO A 42 15.31 -8.29 -3.74
C PRO A 42 15.18 -9.34 -4.86
N ALA A 43 15.11 -10.63 -4.51
CA ALA A 43 14.94 -11.71 -5.47
C ALA A 43 13.53 -11.73 -6.10
N GLU A 44 12.50 -11.46 -5.30
CA GLU A 44 11.11 -11.31 -5.79
C GLU A 44 10.99 -10.10 -6.71
N VAL A 45 11.58 -8.96 -6.31
CA VAL A 45 11.61 -7.74 -7.14
C VAL A 45 12.36 -8.00 -8.45
N SER A 46 13.53 -8.63 -8.41
CA SER A 46 14.29 -8.98 -9.61
C SER A 46 13.51 -9.93 -10.52
N THR A 47 12.82 -10.92 -9.95
CA THR A 47 11.98 -11.86 -10.69
C THR A 47 10.81 -11.14 -11.37
N ALA A 48 10.15 -10.21 -10.69
CA ALA A 48 9.09 -9.39 -11.26
C ALA A 48 9.63 -8.53 -12.43
N CYS A 49 10.78 -7.88 -12.25
CA CYS A 49 11.44 -7.12 -13.31
C CYS A 49 11.83 -7.98 -14.52
N ARG A 50 12.33 -9.20 -14.30
CA ARG A 50 12.70 -10.12 -15.41
C ARG A 50 11.49 -10.54 -16.25
N ARG A 51 10.30 -10.61 -15.66
CA ARG A 51 9.05 -10.92 -16.39
C ARG A 51 8.63 -9.80 -17.35
N LEU A 52 9.18 -8.60 -17.20
CA LEU A 52 8.84 -7.45 -18.06
C LEU A 52 9.05 -7.77 -19.55
N ARG A 53 10.19 -8.37 -19.90
CA ARG A 53 10.50 -8.69 -21.30
C ARG A 53 9.43 -9.58 -21.93
N ARG A 54 9.08 -10.67 -21.23
CA ARG A 54 8.02 -11.59 -21.68
C ARG A 54 6.68 -10.88 -21.83
N ARG A 55 6.30 -10.05 -20.85
CA ARG A 55 5.05 -9.27 -20.90
C ARG A 55 5.02 -8.31 -22.09
N LEU A 56 6.14 -7.65 -22.41
CA LEU A 56 6.23 -6.80 -23.59
C LEU A 56 6.06 -7.61 -24.88
N GLU A 57 6.69 -8.77 -24.98
CA GLU A 57 6.51 -9.68 -26.12
C GLU A 57 5.06 -10.13 -26.27
N ASP A 58 4.36 -10.42 -25.18
CA ASP A 58 2.95 -10.81 -25.19
C ASP A 58 2.03 -9.63 -25.57
N ILE A 59 2.30 -8.41 -25.10
CA ILE A 59 1.56 -7.19 -25.52
C ILE A 59 1.75 -6.91 -27.01
N LEU A 60 2.98 -7.08 -27.52
CA LEU A 60 3.26 -6.91 -28.95
C LEU A 60 2.49 -7.91 -29.80
N LYS A 61 2.40 -9.19 -29.36
CA LYS A 61 1.58 -10.21 -30.03
C LYS A 61 0.08 -9.91 -29.96
N ALA A 62 -0.36 -9.29 -28.87
CA ALA A 62 -1.75 -8.84 -28.70
C ALA A 62 -2.06 -7.52 -29.42
N GLU A 63 -1.13 -6.98 -30.22
CA GLU A 63 -1.26 -5.68 -30.92
C GLU A 63 -1.63 -4.53 -29.97
N GLY A 64 -1.11 -4.56 -28.73
CA GLY A 64 -1.43 -3.59 -27.69
C GLY A 64 -2.71 -3.90 -26.91
N GLY A 65 -3.37 -5.03 -27.18
CA GLY A 65 -4.50 -5.54 -26.42
C GLY A 65 -4.14 -6.00 -25.01
N HIS A 66 -5.17 -6.31 -24.22
CA HIS A 66 -4.99 -6.84 -22.87
C HIS A 66 -4.31 -8.21 -22.90
N ILE A 67 -3.37 -8.44 -21.97
CA ILE A 67 -2.73 -9.74 -21.74
C ILE A 67 -3.13 -10.26 -20.36
N GLU A 68 -3.51 -11.54 -20.28
CA GLU A 68 -3.71 -12.21 -18.99
C GLU A 68 -2.36 -12.50 -18.31
N LEU A 69 -2.35 -12.42 -16.98
CA LEU A 69 -1.14 -12.43 -16.14
C LEU A 69 -0.77 -13.80 -15.60
#